data_AF-A0A2J7PSK6-F1
#
_entry.id   AF-A0A2J7PSK6-F1
#
_cell.length_a   1.000
_cell.length_b   1.000
_cell.length_c   1.000
_cell.angle_alpha   90.00
_cell.angle_beta   90.00
_cell.angle_gamma   90.00
#
_symmetry.space_group_name_H-M   'P 1'
#
loop_
_entity.id
_entity.type
_entity.pdbx_description
1 polymer ?
#
loop_
_entity_poly.entity_id
_entity_poly.type
_entity_poly.pdbx_seq_one_letter_code
_entity_poly.pdbx_strand_id
1 'polypeptide(L)'
;MALPGKLMSLAHEFADKNKIEQMFNRTAKLVGKNWVLAFCRRQNLMLHTPEKCRLGRAIEFNKIQCEGFHNNLVSVCAEKKFPAHPKFNVDESGERGQTVTVVCCIFVPPAMIFARKWMKPELFTDAPEGTLPMISDTGFINTELFVEWLKHFTSFVKPTKEDPVLLILDNHIAHCSIEAVLFCREHHITLLSLPPHASHSL
;
A
#
# COMPACT_ATOMS: atom_id res chain seq x y z
N MET A 1 7.83 15.51 14.51
CA MET A 1 9.30 15.63 14.64
C MET A 1 9.69 15.23 16.07
N ALA A 2 9.96 13.96 16.33
CA ALA A 2 10.11 13.43 17.71
C ALA A 2 11.24 12.39 17.83
N LEU A 3 12.46 12.81 17.48
CA LEU A 3 13.73 12.13 17.78
C LEU A 3 14.88 13.01 18.34
N PRO A 4 14.79 14.36 18.46
CA PRO A 4 15.95 15.13 18.92
C PRO A 4 16.45 14.77 20.32
N GLY A 5 15.56 14.49 21.27
CA GLY A 5 15.94 14.34 22.70
C GLY A 5 16.84 13.14 23.00
N LYS A 6 16.57 11.98 22.39
CA LYS A 6 17.32 10.74 22.65
C LYS A 6 18.72 10.75 22.02
N LEU A 7 18.85 11.35 20.83
CA LEU A 7 20.14 11.60 20.21
C LEU A 7 20.96 12.60 21.04
N MET A 8 20.28 13.60 21.62
CA MET A 8 20.95 14.61 22.43
C MET A 8 21.55 14.06 23.74
N SER A 9 20.86 13.14 24.40
CA SER A 9 21.38 12.47 25.60
C SER A 9 22.52 11.52 25.27
N LEU A 10 22.41 10.79 24.15
CA LEU A 10 23.44 9.83 23.72
C LEU A 10 24.77 10.51 23.37
N ALA A 11 24.71 11.65 22.67
CA ALA A 11 25.90 12.43 22.35
C ALA A 11 26.62 12.96 23.60
N HIS A 12 25.86 13.37 24.62
CA HIS A 12 26.43 13.82 25.90
C HIS A 12 27.10 12.66 26.65
N GLU A 13 26.45 11.50 26.72
CA GLU A 13 26.99 10.29 27.36
C GLU A 13 28.27 9.80 26.68
N PHE A 14 28.29 9.83 25.34
CA PHE A 14 29.47 9.46 24.57
C PHE A 14 30.66 10.37 24.88
N ALA A 15 30.44 11.69 24.93
CA ALA A 15 31.49 12.65 25.22
C ALA A 15 32.01 12.53 26.66
N ASP A 16 31.14 12.28 27.64
CA ASP A 16 31.54 11.99 29.03
C ASP A 16 32.40 10.73 29.12
N LYS A 17 32.00 9.63 28.46
CA LYS A 17 32.75 8.36 28.46
C LYS A 17 34.13 8.49 27.82
N ASN A 18 34.25 9.30 26.78
CA ASN A 18 35.50 9.49 26.04
C ASN A 18 36.35 10.67 26.56
N LYS A 19 35.97 11.30 27.68
CA LYS A 19 36.66 12.44 28.29
C LYS A 19 36.93 13.59 27.32
N ILE A 20 36.00 13.83 26.39
CA ILE A 20 36.11 14.93 25.44
C ILE A 20 35.77 16.23 26.18
N GLU A 21 36.66 17.22 26.15
CA GLU A 21 36.35 18.54 26.71
C GLU A 21 35.16 19.17 25.98
N GLN A 22 34.08 19.40 26.72
CA GLN A 22 32.80 19.83 26.15
C GLN A 22 32.19 21.02 26.91
N MET A 23 31.56 21.92 26.16
CA MET A 23 30.78 23.06 26.67
C MET A 23 29.27 22.75 26.77
N PHE A 24 28.89 21.48 26.84
CA PHE A 24 27.47 21.09 26.91
C PHE A 24 26.89 21.32 28.31
N ASN A 25 25.55 21.41 28.36
CA ASN A 25 24.85 21.71 29.59
C ASN A 25 24.89 20.51 30.56
N ARG A 26 25.73 20.62 31.59
CA ARG A 26 25.96 19.57 32.60
C ARG A 26 24.74 19.28 33.49
N THR A 27 23.84 20.25 33.64
CA THR A 27 22.62 20.09 34.46
C THR A 27 21.55 19.31 33.71
N ALA A 28 21.40 19.57 32.41
CA ALA A 28 20.40 18.93 31.58
C ALA A 28 20.85 17.57 31.00
N LYS A 29 22.16 17.28 30.97
CA LYS A 29 22.75 16.08 30.33
C LYS A 29 22.32 15.90 28.87
N LEU A 30 22.18 17.01 28.15
CA LEU A 30 21.76 17.06 26.75
C LEU A 30 22.69 17.98 25.97
N VAL A 31 23.01 17.59 24.74
CA VAL A 31 23.67 18.50 23.79
C VAL A 31 22.63 19.45 23.16
N GLY A 32 23.06 20.67 22.79
CA GLY A 32 22.17 21.68 22.22
C GLY A 32 21.62 21.27 20.85
N LYS A 33 20.39 21.69 20.53
CA LYS A 33 19.74 21.40 19.23
C LYS A 33 20.59 21.85 18.03
N ASN A 34 21.20 23.02 18.13
CA ASN A 34 22.07 23.58 17.09
C ASN A 34 23.32 22.72 16.86
N TRP A 35 23.87 22.12 17.92
CA TRP A 35 25.01 21.22 17.81
C TRP A 35 24.66 19.95 17.03
N VAL A 36 23.48 19.35 17.31
CA VAL A 36 23.01 18.16 16.59
C VAL A 36 22.80 18.46 15.11
N LEU A 37 22.16 19.58 14.77
CA LEU A 37 21.97 20.00 13.37
C LEU A 37 23.31 20.23 12.66
N ALA A 38 24.25 20.88 13.32
CA ALA A 38 25.58 21.12 12.76
C ALA A 38 26.38 19.81 12.60
N PHE A 39 26.27 18.89 13.57
CA PHE A 39 26.90 17.57 13.50
C PHE A 39 26.36 16.74 12.33
N CYS A 40 25.03 16.66 12.19
CA CYS A 40 24.38 15.97 11.09
C CYS A 40 24.80 16.55 9.73
N ARG A 41 24.90 17.87 9.60
CA ARG A 41 25.41 18.53 8.38
C ARG A 41 26.87 18.19 8.09
N ARG A 42 27.74 18.19 9.12
CA ARG A 42 29.18 17.86 8.94
C ARG A 42 29.41 16.40 8.56
N GLN A 43 28.58 15.49 9.08
CA GLN A 43 28.72 14.04 8.88
C GLN A 43 27.79 13.49 7.79
N ASN A 44 27.11 14.37 7.05
CA ASN A 44 26.13 14.02 6.01
C ASN A 44 25.04 13.03 6.48
N LEU A 45 24.55 13.19 7.71
CA LEU A 45 23.52 12.34 8.29
C LEU A 45 22.14 12.95 8.07
N MET A 46 21.23 12.19 7.46
CA MET A 46 19.82 12.58 7.32
C MET A 46 19.01 12.06 8.51
N LEU A 47 18.37 12.98 9.24
CA LEU A 47 17.45 12.64 10.33
C LEU A 47 16.05 12.37 9.77
N HIS A 48 15.78 11.12 9.40
CA HIS A 48 14.42 10.69 9.12
C HIS A 48 13.71 10.40 10.44
N THR A 49 12.48 10.90 10.60
CA THR A 49 11.58 10.31 11.59
C THR A 49 11.05 9.02 10.96
N PRO A 50 11.26 7.84 11.54
CA PRO A 50 10.64 6.63 11.02
C PRO A 50 9.14 6.88 10.98
N GLU A 51 8.54 6.64 9.82
CA GLU A 51 7.10 6.71 9.69
C GLU A 51 6.51 5.77 10.74
N LYS A 52 5.48 6.21 11.47
CA LYS A 52 4.84 5.35 12.47
C LYS A 52 4.32 4.11 11.74
N CYS A 53 5.02 2.99 11.85
CA CYS A 53 4.43 1.70 11.56
C CYS A 53 3.22 1.59 12.49
N ARG A 54 2.01 1.62 11.92
CA ARG A 54 0.78 1.53 12.71
C ARG A 54 0.86 0.21 13.45
N LEU A 55 0.61 0.19 14.77
CA LEU A 55 0.86 -1.00 15.61
C LEU A 55 0.18 -2.26 15.04
N GLY A 56 -1.03 -2.14 14.48
CA GLY A 56 -1.72 -3.23 13.77
C GLY A 56 -0.93 -3.79 12.57
N ARG A 57 -0.25 -2.92 11.79
CA ARG A 57 0.63 -3.32 10.68
C ARG A 57 1.82 -4.17 11.12
N ALA A 58 2.39 -3.88 12.28
CA ALA A 58 3.51 -4.67 12.81
C ALA A 58 3.06 -5.99 13.45
N ILE A 59 1.82 -6.03 13.97
CA ILE A 59 1.26 -7.22 14.63
C ILE A 59 0.77 -8.24 13.60
N GLU A 60 0.12 -7.80 12.52
CA GLU A 60 -0.42 -8.69 11.48
C GLU A 60 0.61 -9.04 10.38
N PHE A 61 1.76 -8.36 10.34
CA PHE A 61 2.88 -8.75 9.48
C PHE A 61 3.75 -9.81 10.18
N ASN A 62 3.15 -10.96 10.50
CA ASN A 62 3.84 -12.09 11.12
C ASN A 62 4.40 -13.05 10.06
N LYS A 63 5.59 -13.59 10.31
CA LYS A 63 6.26 -14.61 9.48
C LYS A 63 5.32 -15.75 9.10
N ILE A 64 4.49 -16.22 10.04
CA ILE A 64 3.52 -17.30 9.81
C ILE A 64 2.53 -16.95 8.70
N GLN A 65 2.01 -15.71 8.68
CA GLN A 65 1.04 -15.26 7.67
C GLN A 65 1.70 -15.02 6.32
N CYS A 66 2.93 -14.49 6.31
CA CYS A 66 3.72 -14.33 5.08
C CYS A 66 4.10 -15.68 4.45
N GLU A 67 4.53 -16.64 5.27
CA GLU A 67 4.81 -18.01 4.82
C GLU A 67 3.54 -18.69 4.32
N GLY A 68 2.41 -18.51 4.99
CA GLY A 68 1.11 -18.98 4.52
C GLY A 68 0.73 -18.44 3.15
N PHE A 69 0.86 -17.12 2.95
CA PHE A 69 0.64 -16.49 1.64
C PHE A 69 1.59 -17.04 0.57
N HIS A 70 2.88 -17.14 0.87
CA HIS A 70 3.86 -17.67 -0.07
C HIS A 70 3.55 -19.11 -0.46
N ASN A 71 3.21 -19.96 0.51
CA ASN A 71 2.82 -21.35 0.27
C ASN A 71 1.54 -21.44 -0.59
N ASN A 72 0.55 -20.59 -0.32
CA ASN A 72 -0.67 -20.52 -1.12
C ASN A 72 -0.37 -20.07 -2.55
N LEU A 73 0.47 -19.04 -2.73
CA LEU A 73 0.88 -18.56 -4.05
C LEU A 73 1.59 -19.65 -4.84
N VAL A 74 2.54 -20.37 -4.20
CA VAL A 74 3.27 -21.49 -4.81
C VAL A 74 2.31 -22.61 -5.20
N SER A 75 1.39 -22.99 -4.29
CA SER A 75 0.40 -24.04 -4.53
C SER A 75 -0.51 -23.70 -5.72
N VAL A 76 -1.07 -22.49 -5.72
CA VAL A 76 -1.97 -21.99 -6.78
C VAL A 76 -1.25 -21.93 -8.12
N CYS A 77 0.01 -21.48 -8.14
CA CYS A 77 0.82 -21.45 -9.37
C CYS A 77 1.15 -22.86 -9.88
N ALA A 78 1.41 -23.82 -8.98
CA ALA A 78 1.70 -25.20 -9.36
C ALA A 78 0.46 -25.96 -9.87
N GLU A 79 -0.69 -25.75 -9.25
CA GLU A 79 -1.95 -26.42 -9.60
C GLU A 79 -2.51 -25.89 -10.93
N LYS A 80 -2.62 -24.56 -11.06
CA LYS A 80 -3.31 -23.94 -12.20
C LYS A 80 -2.41 -23.65 -13.40
N LYS A 81 -1.10 -23.84 -13.27
CA LYS A 81 -0.09 -23.69 -14.34
C LYS A 81 -0.32 -22.43 -15.19
N PHE A 82 -0.36 -21.27 -14.55
CA PHE A 82 -0.52 -20.01 -15.26
C PHE A 82 0.60 -19.84 -16.31
N PRO A 83 0.29 -19.36 -17.52
CA PRO A 83 1.30 -18.97 -18.50
C PRO A 83 2.23 -17.88 -17.92
N ALA A 84 3.38 -17.65 -18.56
CA ALA A 84 4.42 -16.73 -18.08
C ALA A 84 3.92 -15.27 -17.86
N HIS A 85 2.76 -14.94 -18.42
CA HIS A 85 1.94 -13.74 -18.15
C HIS A 85 0.45 -14.17 -18.12
N PRO A 86 -0.49 -13.45 -17.47
CA PRO A 86 -0.38 -12.19 -16.72
C PRO A 86 -0.76 -12.31 -15.23
N LYS A 87 0.09 -11.75 -14.36
CA LYS A 87 -0.23 -11.53 -12.94
C LYS A 87 -0.60 -10.06 -12.78
N PHE A 88 -1.77 -9.80 -12.26
CA PHE A 88 -2.24 -8.43 -12.06
C PHE A 88 -2.27 -8.12 -10.57
N ASN A 89 -1.70 -6.98 -10.22
CA ASN A 89 -1.89 -6.37 -8.92
C ASN A 89 -2.93 -5.25 -9.05
N VAL A 90 -3.82 -5.16 -8.07
CA VAL A 90 -4.75 -4.05 -7.91
C VAL A 90 -4.39 -3.31 -6.65
N ASP A 91 -4.24 -2.00 -6.76
CA ASP A 91 -3.95 -1.13 -5.63
C ASP A 91 -4.89 0.07 -5.63
N GLU A 92 -5.24 0.53 -4.43
CA GLU A 92 -6.09 1.68 -4.18
C GLU A 92 -5.27 2.80 -3.55
N SER A 93 -5.04 3.86 -4.34
CA SER A 93 -4.37 5.06 -3.83
C SER A 93 -5.40 6.14 -3.50
N GLY A 94 -5.33 6.65 -2.27
CA GLY A 94 -6.07 7.83 -1.82
C GLY A 94 -5.10 8.95 -1.41
N GLU A 95 -5.14 10.08 -2.10
CA GLU A 95 -4.37 11.26 -1.70
C GLU A 95 -5.03 11.98 -0.51
N ARG A 96 -4.24 12.55 0.39
CA ARG A 96 -4.76 13.33 1.54
C ARG A 96 -5.38 14.63 1.04
N GLY A 97 -6.69 14.62 0.79
CA GLY A 97 -7.46 15.73 0.21
C GLY A 97 -8.87 15.30 -0.21
N GLN A 98 -9.49 15.97 -1.21
CA GLN A 98 -10.74 15.47 -1.82
C GLN A 98 -10.51 14.02 -2.30
N THR A 99 -11.27 13.07 -1.76
CA THR A 99 -11.07 11.64 -1.97
C THR A 99 -11.50 11.23 -3.38
N VAL A 100 -10.53 11.14 -4.29
CA VAL A 100 -10.66 10.34 -5.51
C VAL A 100 -9.83 9.09 -5.27
N THR A 101 -10.46 7.93 -5.25
CA THR A 101 -9.76 6.64 -5.22
C THR A 101 -9.54 6.18 -6.64
N VAL A 102 -8.31 5.84 -6.98
CA VAL A 102 -7.96 5.26 -8.27
C VAL A 102 -7.63 3.79 -8.08
N VAL A 103 -8.34 2.93 -8.80
CA VAL A 103 -8.10 1.49 -8.87
C VAL A 103 -7.33 1.21 -10.15
N CYS A 104 -6.06 0.84 -10.00
CA CYS A 104 -5.15 0.64 -11.12
C CYS A 104 -4.83 -0.84 -11.33
N CYS A 105 -4.67 -1.22 -12.60
CA CYS A 105 -4.17 -2.53 -12.99
C CYS A 105 -3.31 -2.35 -14.25
N ILE A 106 -2.14 -3.00 -14.30
CA ILE A 106 -1.22 -2.85 -15.43
C ILE A 106 -1.93 -3.37 -16.70
N PHE A 107 -1.97 -2.56 -17.75
CA PHE A 107 -2.65 -2.83 -19.04
C PHE A 107 -4.19 -2.74 -19.07
N VAL A 108 -4.83 -2.32 -17.97
CA VAL A 108 -6.28 -2.03 -17.95
C VAL A 108 -6.47 -0.54 -17.65
N PRO A 109 -7.33 0.19 -18.40
CA PRO A 109 -7.63 1.57 -18.05
C PRO A 109 -8.10 1.69 -16.60
N PRO A 110 -7.67 2.74 -15.87
CA PRO A 110 -7.96 2.85 -14.45
C PRO A 110 -9.47 2.97 -14.19
N ALA A 111 -9.87 2.72 -12.95
CA ALA A 111 -11.18 3.16 -12.50
C ALA A 111 -11.02 4.28 -11.47
N MET A 112 -11.86 5.31 -11.57
CA MET A 112 -11.80 6.50 -10.72
C MET A 112 -13.09 6.61 -9.92
N ILE A 113 -12.98 6.54 -8.60
CA ILE A 113 -14.11 6.58 -7.67
C ILE A 113 -14.16 7.96 -7.01
N PHE A 114 -15.28 8.66 -7.18
CA PHE A 114 -15.49 9.98 -6.58
C PHE A 114 -16.44 9.90 -5.38
N ALA A 115 -16.08 10.55 -4.27
CA ALA A 115 -16.94 10.69 -3.08
C ALA A 115 -18.16 11.60 -3.32
N ARG A 116 -19.20 11.11 -4.01
CA ARG A 116 -20.34 11.91 -4.49
C ARG A 116 -21.62 11.09 -4.66
N LYS A 117 -22.76 11.79 -4.67
CA LYS A 117 -24.09 11.23 -4.97
C LYS A 117 -24.45 11.21 -6.45
N TRP A 118 -23.81 12.06 -7.26
CA TRP A 118 -24.14 12.26 -8.67
C TRP A 118 -22.85 12.36 -9.49
N MET A 119 -22.81 11.62 -10.60
CA MET A 119 -21.72 11.70 -11.56
C MET A 119 -21.81 13.01 -12.34
N LYS A 120 -20.69 13.72 -12.43
CA LYS A 120 -20.54 14.93 -13.25
C LYS A 120 -19.51 14.64 -14.35
N PRO A 121 -19.87 14.72 -15.65
CA PRO A 121 -18.95 14.41 -16.75
C PRO A 121 -17.64 15.22 -16.70
N GLU A 122 -17.70 16.43 -16.14
CA GLU A 122 -16.55 17.34 -16.02
C GLU A 122 -15.45 16.77 -15.10
N LEU A 123 -15.79 15.88 -14.16
CA LEU A 123 -14.82 15.26 -13.24
C LEU A 123 -13.90 14.26 -13.94
N PHE A 124 -14.30 13.83 -15.13
CA PHE A 124 -13.65 12.81 -15.93
C PHE A 124 -13.13 13.40 -17.26
N THR A 125 -13.22 14.71 -17.42
CA THR A 125 -12.64 15.39 -18.59
C THR A 125 -11.12 15.18 -18.55
N ASP A 126 -10.55 14.81 -19.69
CA ASP A 126 -9.12 14.48 -19.86
C ASP A 126 -8.62 13.22 -19.14
N ALA A 127 -9.52 12.36 -18.64
CA ALA A 127 -9.14 11.04 -18.13
C ALA A 127 -8.62 10.14 -19.28
N PRO A 128 -7.71 9.18 -19.01
CA PRO A 128 -7.24 8.24 -20.02
C PRO A 128 -8.41 7.51 -20.68
N GLU A 129 -8.27 7.24 -21.98
CA GLU A 129 -9.32 6.55 -22.75
C GLU A 129 -9.65 5.19 -22.12
N GLY A 130 -10.96 4.92 -22.01
CA GLY A 130 -11.47 3.70 -21.39
C GLY A 130 -11.47 3.72 -19.85
N THR A 131 -11.06 4.79 -19.18
CA THR A 131 -11.13 4.86 -17.71
C THR A 131 -12.60 4.65 -17.26
N LEU A 132 -12.82 3.92 -16.18
CA LEU A 132 -14.15 3.63 -15.63
C LEU A 132 -14.51 4.67 -14.55
N PRO A 133 -15.46 5.58 -14.79
CA PRO A 133 -15.88 6.54 -13.78
C PRO A 133 -16.90 5.88 -12.82
N MET A 134 -16.61 5.91 -11.53
CA MET A 134 -17.46 5.36 -10.46
C MET A 134 -17.73 6.41 -9.38
N ILE A 135 -18.81 6.22 -8.62
CA ILE A 135 -19.14 7.08 -7.46
C ILE A 135 -19.49 6.23 -6.25
N SER A 136 -19.12 6.70 -5.06
CA SER A 136 -19.60 6.17 -3.79
C SER A 136 -19.78 7.28 -2.77
N ASP A 137 -20.59 7.03 -1.73
CA ASP A 137 -20.79 8.01 -0.65
C ASP A 137 -19.48 8.31 0.10
N THR A 138 -18.56 7.35 0.16
CA THR A 138 -17.29 7.46 0.92
C THR A 138 -16.10 7.84 0.05
N GLY A 139 -16.21 7.69 -1.28
CA GLY A 139 -15.10 7.81 -2.23
C GLY A 139 -14.23 6.56 -2.32
N PHE A 140 -14.50 5.52 -1.53
CA PHE A 140 -13.77 4.25 -1.57
C PHE A 140 -14.54 3.19 -2.37
N ILE A 141 -13.85 2.13 -2.78
CA ILE A 141 -14.51 0.96 -3.38
C ILE A 141 -15.44 0.32 -2.35
N ASN A 142 -16.53 -0.24 -2.84
CA ASN A 142 -17.39 -1.13 -2.08
C ASN A 142 -17.59 -2.42 -2.89
N THR A 143 -18.34 -3.36 -2.31
CA THR A 143 -18.62 -4.66 -2.94
C THR A 143 -19.22 -4.55 -4.34
N GLU A 144 -20.18 -3.64 -4.53
CA GLU A 144 -20.91 -3.47 -5.80
C GLU A 144 -20.00 -2.89 -6.88
N LEU A 145 -19.25 -1.83 -6.53
CA LEU A 145 -18.27 -1.20 -7.41
C LEU A 145 -17.12 -2.15 -7.75
N PHE A 146 -16.74 -3.04 -6.83
CA PHE A 146 -15.73 -4.04 -7.12
C PHE A 146 -16.19 -5.05 -8.18
N VAL A 147 -17.45 -5.48 -8.16
CA VAL A 147 -18.01 -6.34 -9.21
C VAL A 147 -18.11 -5.59 -10.54
N GLU A 148 -18.48 -4.31 -10.54
CA GLU A 148 -18.46 -3.46 -11.74
C GLU A 148 -17.04 -3.35 -12.31
N TRP A 149 -16.05 -3.16 -11.44
CA TRP A 149 -14.65 -3.15 -11.82
C TRP A 149 -14.18 -4.51 -12.39
N LEU A 150 -14.64 -5.65 -11.85
CA LEU A 150 -14.33 -6.98 -12.41
C LEU A 150 -14.91 -7.17 -13.83
N LYS A 151 -16.10 -6.63 -14.11
CA LYS A 151 -16.69 -6.62 -15.47
C LYS A 151 -15.86 -5.76 -16.42
N HIS A 152 -15.42 -4.60 -15.96
CA HIS A 152 -14.49 -3.76 -16.72
C HIS A 152 -13.18 -4.51 -16.99
N PHE A 153 -12.54 -5.05 -15.97
CA PHE A 153 -11.31 -5.84 -16.07
C PHE A 153 -11.41 -6.98 -17.10
N THR A 154 -12.47 -7.79 -17.02
CA THR A 154 -12.70 -8.91 -17.96
C THR A 154 -12.92 -8.45 -19.40
N SER A 155 -13.48 -7.26 -19.63
CA SER A 155 -13.65 -6.71 -20.98
C SER A 155 -12.33 -6.39 -21.69
N PHE A 156 -11.28 -6.06 -20.93
CA PHE A 156 -9.94 -5.78 -21.46
C PHE A 156 -9.06 -7.02 -21.49
N VAL A 157 -9.00 -7.76 -20.38
CA VAL A 157 -8.07 -8.89 -20.21
C VAL A 157 -8.58 -10.16 -20.88
N LYS A 158 -9.90 -10.36 -20.96
CA LYS A 158 -10.57 -11.52 -21.60
C LYS A 158 -9.96 -12.88 -21.23
N PRO A 159 -9.92 -13.24 -19.93
CA PRO A 159 -9.35 -14.52 -19.51
C PRO A 159 -10.13 -15.71 -20.10
N THR A 160 -9.43 -16.81 -20.38
CA THR A 160 -10.03 -18.05 -20.88
C THR A 160 -9.58 -19.23 -20.03
N LYS A 161 -10.11 -20.43 -20.33
CA LYS A 161 -9.68 -21.65 -19.65
C LYS A 161 -8.23 -22.00 -19.96
N GLU A 162 -7.80 -21.72 -21.19
CA GLU A 162 -6.44 -21.96 -21.69
C GLU A 162 -5.46 -20.85 -21.27
N ASP A 163 -5.97 -19.64 -21.01
CA ASP A 163 -5.22 -18.49 -20.53
C ASP A 163 -5.88 -17.88 -19.27
N PRO A 164 -5.82 -18.59 -18.12
CA PRO A 164 -6.43 -18.13 -16.88
C PRO A 164 -5.61 -17.02 -16.23
N VAL A 165 -6.27 -16.21 -15.41
CA VAL A 165 -5.65 -15.03 -14.80
C VAL A 165 -5.54 -15.17 -13.29
N LEU A 166 -4.40 -14.74 -12.73
CA LEU A 166 -4.21 -14.54 -11.31
C LEU A 166 -4.35 -13.05 -10.97
N LEU A 167 -5.34 -12.73 -10.15
CA LEU A 167 -5.60 -11.39 -9.66
C LEU A 167 -5.22 -11.30 -8.18
N ILE A 168 -4.23 -10.45 -7.88
CA ILE A 168 -3.74 -10.21 -6.53
C ILE A 168 -4.37 -8.92 -6.02
N LEU A 169 -5.01 -8.99 -4.85
CA LEU A 169 -5.74 -7.89 -4.23
C LEU A 169 -5.17 -7.61 -2.84
N ASP A 170 -5.28 -6.37 -2.37
CA ASP A 170 -5.06 -6.10 -0.96
C ASP A 170 -6.19 -6.74 -0.09
N ASN A 171 -5.99 -6.83 1.22
CA ASN A 171 -6.94 -7.50 2.10
C ASN A 171 -8.15 -6.62 2.48
N HIS A 172 -8.61 -5.74 1.58
CA HIS A 172 -9.77 -4.89 1.85
C HIS A 172 -11.08 -5.68 1.79
N ILE A 173 -11.98 -5.41 2.75
CA ILE A 173 -13.22 -6.18 2.99
C ILE A 173 -14.16 -6.19 1.76
N ALA A 174 -14.10 -5.15 0.92
CA ALA A 174 -14.92 -5.03 -0.28
C ALA A 174 -14.67 -6.15 -1.32
N HIS A 175 -13.52 -6.82 -1.29
CA HIS A 175 -13.18 -7.89 -2.22
C HIS A 175 -13.78 -9.25 -1.88
N CYS A 176 -14.33 -9.40 -0.67
CA CYS A 176 -14.76 -10.69 -0.12
C CYS A 176 -16.27 -10.95 -0.29
N SER A 177 -16.83 -10.70 -1.47
CA SER A 177 -18.24 -11.00 -1.75
C SER A 177 -18.42 -12.30 -2.52
N ILE A 178 -19.53 -12.99 -2.25
CA ILE A 178 -19.86 -14.24 -2.97
C ILE A 178 -20.05 -13.98 -4.47
N GLU A 179 -20.62 -12.83 -4.83
CA GLU A 179 -20.83 -12.43 -6.21
C GLU A 179 -19.49 -12.27 -6.95
N ALA A 180 -18.52 -11.57 -6.34
CA ALA A 180 -17.20 -11.42 -6.93
C ALA A 180 -16.47 -12.77 -7.09
N VAL A 181 -16.59 -13.66 -6.11
CA VAL A 181 -15.98 -15.01 -6.17
C VAL A 181 -16.60 -15.86 -7.28
N LEU A 182 -17.94 -15.86 -7.41
CA LEU A 182 -18.64 -16.60 -8.45
C LEU A 182 -18.31 -16.05 -9.84
N PHE A 183 -18.31 -14.72 -9.99
CA PHE A 183 -17.92 -14.04 -11.22
C PHE A 183 -16.49 -14.41 -11.63
N CYS A 184 -15.53 -14.33 -10.69
CA CYS A 184 -14.14 -14.69 -10.98
C CYS A 184 -14.02 -16.15 -11.41
N ARG A 185 -14.75 -17.07 -10.75
CA ARG A 185 -14.74 -18.49 -11.13
C ARG A 185 -15.28 -18.73 -12.53
N GLU A 186 -16.37 -18.06 -12.91
CA GLU A 186 -16.97 -18.16 -14.24
C GLU A 186 -16.04 -17.62 -15.32
N HIS A 187 -15.31 -16.55 -15.03
CA HIS A 187 -14.40 -15.87 -15.95
C HIS A 187 -12.94 -16.34 -15.85
N HIS A 188 -12.67 -17.52 -15.29
CA HIS A 188 -11.31 -18.09 -15.20
C HIS A 188 -10.28 -17.19 -14.48
N ILE A 189 -10.76 -16.37 -13.52
CA ILE A 189 -9.94 -15.53 -12.65
C ILE A 189 -9.75 -16.25 -11.31
N THR A 190 -8.50 -16.33 -10.86
CA THR A 190 -8.16 -16.78 -9.51
C THR A 190 -7.84 -15.56 -8.66
N LEU A 191 -8.62 -15.34 -7.60
CA LEU A 191 -8.36 -14.31 -6.61
C LEU A 191 -7.34 -14.79 -5.58
N LEU A 192 -6.36 -13.94 -5.27
CA LEU A 192 -5.44 -14.14 -4.16
C LEU A 192 -5.32 -12.83 -3.37
N SER A 193 -5.75 -12.82 -2.12
CA SER A 193 -5.56 -11.67 -1.23
C SER A 193 -4.18 -11.69 -0.59
N LEU A 194 -3.55 -10.52 -0.52
CA LEU A 194 -2.34 -10.30 0.27
C LEU A 194 -2.64 -10.52 1.76
N PRO A 195 -1.66 -10.96 2.55
CA PRO A 195 -1.82 -10.98 3.99
C PRO A 195 -2.01 -9.54 4.49
N PRO A 196 -2.72 -9.36 5.62
CA PRO A 196 -3.00 -8.04 6.15
C PRO A 196 -1.71 -7.21 6.28
N HIS A 197 -1.77 -5.96 5.85
CA HIS A 197 -0.69 -4.99 6.00
C HIS A 197 0.63 -5.30 5.28
N ALA A 198 0.61 -6.18 4.27
CA ALA A 198 1.79 -6.55 3.48
C ALA A 198 2.09 -5.65 2.26
N SER A 199 1.21 -4.70 1.91
CA SER A 199 1.34 -3.91 0.67
C SER A 199 2.61 -3.03 0.58
N HIS A 200 3.24 -2.69 1.71
CA HIS A 200 4.44 -1.82 1.75
C HIS A 200 5.76 -2.60 1.93
N SER A 201 5.70 -3.93 2.05
CA SER A 201 6.83 -4.77 2.47
C SER A 201 7.18 -5.87 1.47
N LEU A 202 6.46 -5.98 0.35
CA LEU A 202 6.66 -6.93 -0.74
C LEU A 202 7.11 -6.21 -2.02
#